data_AF-A0A4R6WIB4-F1
#
_entry.id   AF-A0A4R6WIB4-F1
#
_cell.length_a   1.000
_cell.length_b   1.000
_cell.length_c   1.000
_cell.angle_alpha   90.00
_cell.angle_beta   90.00
_cell.angle_gamma   90.00
#
_symmetry.space_group_name_H-M   'P 1'
#
loop_
_entity.id
_entity.type
_entity.pdbx_description
1 polymer ?
#
loop_
_entity_poly.entity_id
_entity_poly.type
_entity_poly.pdbx_seq_one_letter_code
_entity_poly.pdbx_strand_id
1 'polypeptide(L)'
;MKKYLNWAVVILGIITVMSFGQQNPEQDFVNKAVMANQYEVALAQQAGQRSSNESIKAYSRMLVDEHQQILNELRQYAEAKGWTISTDLDQTHQGQLEVLEGTEVDRYNQAFKDAAVASHENSIALYEAVNGNNAMTDETLKIWVADKLPTLKSHLSQAQQLKLDDTAPINNQVPPTIDTVRNNKM
;
A
#
# COMPACT_ATOMS: atom_id res chain seq x y z
N MET A 1 -8.88 -1.00 -81.67
CA MET A 1 -9.59 0.22 -81.22
C MET A 1 -10.26 -0.08 -79.88
N LYS A 2 -9.91 0.67 -78.82
CA LYS A 2 -10.75 1.15 -77.68
C LYS A 2 -11.57 0.09 -76.89
N LYS A 3 -11.50 -0.09 -75.56
CA LYS A 3 -11.04 0.70 -74.40
C LYS A 3 -10.93 -0.21 -73.16
N TYR A 4 -10.03 0.12 -72.24
CA TYR A 4 -9.98 -0.37 -70.86
C TYR A 4 -11.01 0.39 -69.97
N LEU A 5 -11.59 -0.27 -68.96
CA LEU A 5 -11.96 0.39 -67.69
C LEU A 5 -12.11 -0.62 -66.53
N ASN A 6 -11.40 -0.33 -65.45
CA ASN A 6 -11.27 -1.05 -64.18
C ASN A 6 -12.54 -0.98 -63.28
N TRP A 7 -12.62 -1.88 -62.29
CA TRP A 7 -12.58 -1.61 -60.82
C TRP A 7 -13.60 -2.47 -60.03
N ALA A 8 -13.08 -3.31 -59.11
CA ALA A 8 -13.48 -3.38 -57.70
C ALA A 8 -13.06 -4.74 -57.11
N VAL A 9 -11.94 -4.75 -56.40
CA VAL A 9 -11.67 -5.79 -55.40
C VAL A 9 -12.49 -5.41 -54.17
N VAL A 10 -13.53 -6.17 -53.87
CA VAL A 10 -14.23 -6.09 -52.58
C VAL A 10 -13.35 -6.78 -51.55
N ILE A 11 -12.52 -6.02 -50.85
CA ILE A 11 -11.89 -6.50 -49.62
C ILE A 11 -12.94 -6.33 -48.52
N LEU A 12 -13.54 -7.44 -48.11
CA LEU A 12 -14.25 -7.55 -46.84
C LEU A 12 -13.25 -7.30 -45.71
N GLY A 13 -13.15 -6.04 -45.27
CA GLY A 13 -12.42 -5.67 -44.07
C GLY A 13 -13.17 -6.20 -42.85
N ILE A 14 -12.78 -7.39 -42.37
CA ILE A 14 -13.06 -7.78 -41.00
C ILE A 14 -12.21 -6.87 -40.12
N ILE A 15 -12.81 -5.79 -39.61
CA ILE A 15 -12.23 -5.04 -38.51
C ILE A 15 -12.43 -5.92 -37.27
N THR A 16 -11.50 -6.84 -37.03
CA THR A 16 -11.35 -7.41 -35.70
C THR A 16 -10.82 -6.28 -34.84
N VAL A 17 -11.72 -5.57 -34.15
CA VAL A 17 -11.31 -4.71 -33.05
C VAL A 17 -10.73 -5.66 -32.01
N MET A 18 -9.41 -5.80 -31.99
CA MET A 18 -8.73 -6.36 -30.84
C MET A 18 -8.99 -5.36 -29.72
N SER A 19 -10.04 -5.60 -28.93
CA SER A 19 -10.21 -4.97 -27.64
C SER A 19 -9.00 -5.35 -26.81
N PHE A 20 -7.98 -4.48 -26.80
CA PHE A 20 -7.00 -4.46 -25.73
C PHE A 20 -7.83 -4.35 -24.46
N GLY A 21 -7.87 -5.43 -23.67
CA GLY A 21 -8.76 -5.57 -22.53
C GLY A 21 -8.64 -4.34 -21.64
N GLN A 22 -9.66 -3.48 -21.70
CA GLN A 22 -9.71 -2.30 -20.85
C GLN A 22 -9.87 -2.87 -19.44
N GLN A 23 -8.81 -2.81 -18.62
CA GLN A 23 -8.89 -3.23 -17.22
C GLN A 23 -10.09 -2.52 -16.61
N ASN A 24 -10.99 -3.29 -15.99
CA ASN A 24 -12.13 -2.72 -15.29
C ASN A 24 -11.57 -1.79 -14.18
N PRO A 25 -11.81 -0.47 -14.24
CA PRO A 25 -11.25 0.48 -13.28
C PRO A 25 -11.70 0.19 -11.84
N GLU A 26 -12.89 -0.37 -11.65
CA GLU A 26 -13.38 -0.78 -10.33
C GLU A 26 -12.60 -1.98 -9.80
N GLN A 27 -12.30 -2.97 -10.66
CA GLN A 27 -11.51 -4.13 -10.27
C GLN A 27 -10.06 -3.74 -9.99
N ASP A 28 -9.49 -2.83 -10.78
CA ASP A 28 -8.15 -2.27 -10.52
C ASP A 28 -8.10 -1.53 -9.18
N PHE A 29 -9.11 -0.71 -8.89
CA PHE A 29 -9.25 -0.06 -7.57
C PHE A 29 -9.32 -1.09 -6.44
N VAL A 30 -10.20 -2.09 -6.54
CA VAL A 30 -10.36 -3.13 -5.51
C VAL A 30 -9.05 -3.90 -5.30
N ASN A 31 -8.34 -4.26 -6.37
CA ASN A 31 -7.05 -4.94 -6.26
C ASN A 31 -6.00 -4.09 -5.52
N LYS A 32 -5.90 -2.80 -5.86
CA LYS A 32 -4.98 -1.87 -5.19
C LYS A 32 -5.36 -1.63 -3.72
N ALA A 33 -6.66 -1.48 -3.45
CA ALA A 33 -7.16 -1.32 -2.09
C ALA A 33 -6.90 -2.57 -1.23
N VAL A 34 -7.08 -3.77 -1.78
CA VAL A 34 -6.74 -5.03 -1.10
C VAL A 34 -5.25 -5.09 -0.77
N MET A 35 -4.38 -4.78 -1.74
CA MET A 35 -2.93 -4.80 -1.54
C MET A 35 -2.49 -3.81 -0.45
N ALA A 36 -2.99 -2.57 -0.50
CA ALA A 36 -2.69 -1.54 0.49
C ALA A 36 -3.13 -1.96 1.91
N ASN A 37 -4.33 -2.55 2.03
CA ASN A 37 -4.83 -3.02 3.33
C ASN A 37 -4.04 -4.23 3.85
N GLN A 38 -3.67 -5.18 2.99
CA GLN A 38 -2.81 -6.30 3.38
C GLN A 38 -1.47 -5.80 3.91
N TYR A 39 -0.89 -4.78 3.27
CA TYR A 39 0.35 -4.18 3.70
C TYR A 39 0.18 -3.50 5.06
N GLU A 40 -0.86 -2.69 5.26
CA GLU A 40 -1.10 -2.00 6.53
C GLU A 40 -1.35 -2.96 7.70
N VAL A 41 -2.04 -4.09 7.47
CA VAL A 41 -2.18 -5.14 8.47
C VAL A 41 -0.83 -5.76 8.83
N ALA A 42 -0.02 -6.14 7.84
CA ALA A 42 1.28 -6.75 8.08
C ALA A 42 2.26 -5.77 8.76
N LEU A 43 2.29 -4.52 8.31
CA LEU A 43 3.05 -3.41 8.87
C LEU A 43 2.69 -3.20 10.35
N ALA A 44 1.38 -3.16 10.66
CA ALA A 44 0.90 -2.98 12.01
C ALA A 44 1.22 -4.17 12.92
N GLN A 45 1.08 -5.41 12.42
CA GLN A 45 1.45 -6.62 13.16
C GLN A 45 2.94 -6.64 13.53
N GLN A 46 3.81 -6.33 12.57
CA GLN A 46 5.25 -6.26 12.79
C GLN A 46 5.59 -5.20 13.84
N ALA A 47 5.01 -3.99 13.74
CA ALA A 47 5.21 -2.93 14.71
C ALA A 47 4.67 -3.24 16.11
N GLY A 48 3.54 -3.94 16.21
CA GLY A 48 2.99 -4.39 17.49
C GLY A 48 3.88 -5.42 18.19
N GLN A 49 4.63 -6.22 17.44
CA GLN A 49 5.59 -7.19 17.98
C GLN A 49 6.93 -6.54 18.33
N ARG A 50 7.39 -5.60 17.51
CA ARG A 50 8.75 -5.09 17.57
C ARG A 50 8.93 -3.83 18.41
N SER A 51 7.95 -2.92 18.42
CA SER A 51 8.07 -1.68 19.18
C SER A 51 7.71 -1.88 20.65
N SER A 52 8.49 -1.30 21.56
CA SER A 52 8.13 -1.16 22.97
C SER A 52 7.28 0.10 23.25
N ASN A 53 7.12 1.00 22.28
CA ASN A 53 6.41 2.26 22.46
C ASN A 53 4.89 2.03 22.47
N GLU A 54 4.24 2.48 23.54
CA GLU A 54 2.81 2.23 23.76
C GLU A 54 1.91 2.97 22.76
N SER A 55 2.32 4.14 22.25
CA SER A 55 1.59 4.85 21.19
C SER A 55 1.57 4.03 19.90
N ILE A 56 2.72 3.44 19.53
CA ILE A 56 2.82 2.56 18.35
C ILE A 56 2.00 1.29 18.58
N LYS A 57 2.12 0.61 19.72
CA LYS A 57 1.32 -0.60 19.99
C LYS A 57 -0.19 -0.34 19.99
N ALA A 58 -0.64 0.80 20.50
CA ALA A 58 -2.06 1.15 20.49
C ALA A 58 -2.55 1.37 19.05
N TYR A 59 -1.80 2.14 18.27
CA TYR A 59 -2.10 2.41 16.87
C TYR A 59 -2.06 1.14 16.01
N SER A 60 -1.04 0.28 16.20
CA SER A 60 -0.94 -1.02 15.53
C SER A 60 -2.14 -1.92 15.78
N ARG A 61 -2.64 -2.00 17.02
CA ARG A 61 -3.84 -2.79 17.34
C ARG A 61 -5.07 -2.28 16.59
N MET A 62 -5.29 -0.96 16.62
CA MET A 62 -6.37 -0.33 15.87
C MET A 62 -6.26 -0.63 14.37
N LEU A 63 -5.07 -0.47 13.78
CA LEU A 63 -4.88 -0.73 12.35
C LEU A 63 -5.18 -2.19 12.00
N VAL A 64 -4.71 -3.15 12.78
CA VAL A 64 -4.99 -4.58 12.53
C VAL A 64 -6.49 -4.83 12.55
N ASP A 65 -7.21 -4.35 13.56
CA ASP A 65 -8.65 -4.59 13.71
C ASP A 65 -9.44 -3.95 12.56
N GLU A 66 -9.21 -2.67 12.29
CA GLU A 66 -9.99 -1.91 11.31
C GLU A 66 -9.65 -2.29 9.86
N HIS A 67 -8.38 -2.47 9.51
CA HIS A 67 -8.00 -2.87 8.16
C HIS A 67 -8.34 -4.34 7.87
N GLN A 68 -8.35 -5.22 8.88
CA GLN A 68 -8.81 -6.59 8.68
C GLN A 68 -10.32 -6.63 8.36
N GLN A 69 -11.12 -5.74 8.96
CA GLN A 69 -12.53 -5.59 8.61
C GLN A 69 -12.67 -5.10 7.15
N ILE A 70 -11.92 -4.08 6.75
CA ILE A 70 -11.93 -3.55 5.38
C ILE A 70 -11.54 -4.63 4.36
N LEU A 71 -10.53 -5.46 4.65
CA LEU A 71 -10.16 -6.59 3.80
C LEU A 71 -11.30 -7.60 3.62
N ASN A 72 -12.06 -7.87 4.68
CA ASN A 72 -13.19 -8.79 4.62
C ASN A 72 -14.33 -8.22 3.77
N GLU A 73 -14.62 -6.91 3.90
CA GLU A 73 -15.60 -6.21 3.06
C GLU A 73 -15.19 -6.25 1.57
N LEU A 74 -13.92 -5.94 1.26
CA LEU A 74 -13.39 -5.99 -0.11
C LEU A 74 -13.42 -7.41 -0.69
N ARG A 75 -13.12 -8.43 0.11
CA ARG A 75 -13.19 -9.83 -0.30
C ARG A 75 -14.63 -10.23 -0.66
N GLN A 76 -15.60 -9.90 0.19
CA GLN A 76 -17.01 -10.18 -0.07
C GLN A 76 -17.50 -9.45 -1.32
N TYR A 77 -17.11 -8.19 -1.50
CA TYR A 77 -17.44 -7.44 -2.70
C TYR A 77 -16.85 -8.09 -3.96
N ALA A 78 -15.56 -8.46 -3.94
CA ALA A 78 -14.91 -9.13 -5.05
C ALA A 78 -15.55 -10.49 -5.38
N GLU A 79 -15.86 -11.30 -4.36
CA GLU A 79 -16.57 -12.58 -4.51
C GLU A 79 -17.93 -12.40 -5.18
N ALA A 80 -18.73 -11.41 -4.75
CA ALA A 80 -20.02 -11.10 -5.35
C ALA A 80 -19.92 -10.67 -6.82
N LYS A 81 -18.76 -10.11 -7.23
CA LYS A 81 -18.46 -9.74 -8.62
C LYS A 81 -17.81 -10.87 -9.43
N GLY A 82 -17.48 -11.99 -8.80
CA GLY A 82 -16.69 -13.06 -9.44
C GLY A 82 -15.25 -12.64 -9.76
N TRP A 83 -14.71 -11.66 -9.04
CA TRP A 83 -13.35 -11.17 -9.20
C TRP A 83 -12.39 -11.95 -8.33
N THR A 84 -11.22 -12.27 -8.89
CA THR A 84 -10.09 -12.79 -8.14
C THR A 84 -9.26 -11.64 -7.60
N ILE A 85 -8.95 -11.68 -6.30
CA ILE A 85 -8.05 -10.74 -5.61
C ILE A 85 -6.84 -11.50 -5.08
N SER A 86 -5.71 -10.81 -4.92
CA SER A 86 -4.51 -11.41 -4.30
C SER A 86 -4.73 -11.68 -2.83
N THR A 87 -4.25 -12.82 -2.33
CA THR A 87 -4.19 -13.13 -0.90
C THR A 87 -2.84 -12.80 -0.29
N ASP A 88 -1.82 -12.61 -1.13
CA ASP A 88 -0.44 -12.36 -0.72
C ASP A 88 0.00 -10.95 -1.11
N LEU A 89 0.95 -10.42 -0.34
CA LEU A 89 1.63 -9.18 -0.68
C LEU A 89 2.46 -9.34 -1.96
N ASP A 90 2.53 -8.29 -2.76
CA ASP A 90 3.50 -8.22 -3.85
C ASP A 90 4.93 -7.99 -3.33
N GLN A 91 5.91 -8.13 -4.24
CA GLN A 91 7.32 -7.98 -3.91
C GLN A 91 7.68 -6.59 -3.37
N THR A 92 6.96 -5.55 -3.80
CA THR A 92 7.23 -4.17 -3.36
C THR A 92 6.89 -4.03 -1.89
N HIS A 93 5.69 -4.45 -1.50
CA HIS A 93 5.22 -4.36 -0.12
C HIS A 93 5.98 -5.33 0.81
N GLN A 94 6.34 -6.52 0.32
CA GLN A 94 7.23 -7.43 1.03
C GLN A 94 8.60 -6.78 1.32
N GLY A 95 9.21 -6.16 0.30
CA GLY A 95 10.50 -5.46 0.47
C GLY A 95 10.42 -4.28 1.44
N GLN A 96 9.31 -3.55 1.47
CA GLN A 96 9.09 -2.48 2.45
C GLN A 96 9.06 -3.01 3.89
N LEU A 97 8.39 -4.14 4.13
CA LEU A 97 8.37 -4.80 5.45
C LEU A 97 9.76 -5.30 5.84
N GLU A 98 10.50 -5.91 4.91
CA GLU A 98 11.86 -6.37 5.14
C GLU A 98 12.82 -5.23 5.50
N VAL A 99 12.73 -4.09 4.80
CA VAL A 99 13.52 -2.89 5.13
C VAL A 99 13.17 -2.38 6.53
N LEU A 100 11.88 -2.32 6.86
CA LEU A 100 11.47 -1.93 8.20
C LEU A 100 12.00 -2.92 9.24
N GLU A 101 11.96 -4.23 8.97
CA GLU A 101 12.46 -5.29 9.85
C GLU A 101 13.98 -5.20 10.04
N GLY A 102 14.73 -4.81 9.01
CA GLY A 102 16.16 -4.57 9.10
C GLY A 102 16.57 -3.25 9.77
N THR A 103 15.61 -2.35 10.05
CA THR A 103 15.93 -1.02 10.63
C THR A 103 16.42 -1.13 12.07
N GLU A 104 17.46 -0.39 12.43
CA GLU A 104 17.99 -0.36 13.80
C GLU A 104 16.92 0.03 14.85
N VAL A 105 17.03 -0.54 16.05
CA VAL A 105 16.01 -0.39 17.11
C VAL A 105 15.73 1.06 17.48
N ASP A 106 16.76 1.90 17.52
CA ASP A 106 16.67 3.33 17.84
C ASP A 106 15.95 4.15 16.75
N ARG A 107 15.91 3.65 15.52
CA ARG A 107 15.26 4.29 14.36
C ARG A 107 13.92 3.67 13.99
N TYR A 108 13.63 2.47 14.52
CA TYR A 108 12.46 1.68 14.15
C TYR A 108 11.15 2.46 14.29
N ASN A 109 10.96 3.12 15.43
CA ASN A 109 9.72 3.83 15.72
C ASN A 109 9.45 4.98 14.74
N GLN A 110 10.50 5.70 14.33
CA GLN A 110 10.40 6.75 13.32
C GLN A 110 10.13 6.15 11.93
N ALA A 111 10.87 5.10 11.54
CA ALA A 111 10.67 4.42 10.26
C ALA A 111 9.25 3.84 10.11
N PHE A 112 8.69 3.26 11.17
CA PHE A 112 7.30 2.80 11.20
C PHE A 112 6.32 3.95 11.01
N LYS A 113 6.50 5.06 11.74
CA LYS A 113 5.64 6.25 11.63
C LYS A 113 5.63 6.78 10.19
N ASP A 114 6.80 6.89 9.57
CA ASP A 114 6.94 7.38 8.19
C ASP A 114 6.28 6.43 7.20
N ALA A 115 6.43 5.11 7.38
CA ALA A 115 5.79 4.10 6.54
C ALA A 115 4.26 4.15 6.65
N ALA A 116 3.71 4.29 7.86
CA ALA A 116 2.26 4.39 8.09
C ALA A 116 1.67 5.67 7.48
N VAL A 117 2.36 6.81 7.63
CA VAL A 117 1.96 8.09 7.01
C VAL A 117 1.94 7.95 5.48
N ALA A 118 3.02 7.47 4.88
CA ALA A 118 3.12 7.32 3.43
C ALA A 118 2.05 6.35 2.87
N SER A 119 1.79 5.25 3.57
CA SER A 119 0.77 4.28 3.17
C SER A 119 -0.63 4.88 3.17
N HIS A 120 -0.99 5.63 4.22
CA HIS A 120 -2.29 6.28 4.28
C HIS A 120 -2.43 7.44 3.30
N GLU A 121 -1.38 8.23 3.05
CA GLU A 121 -1.41 9.27 2.02
C GLU A 121 -1.66 8.66 0.63
N ASN A 122 -0.96 7.57 0.29
CA ASN A 122 -1.17 6.85 -0.95
C ASN A 122 -2.58 6.26 -1.06
N SER A 123 -3.10 5.69 0.04
CA SER A 123 -4.45 5.13 0.10
C SER A 123 -5.52 6.23 -0.06
N ILE A 124 -5.36 7.38 0.59
CA ILE A 124 -6.28 8.52 0.43
C ILE A 124 -6.26 8.99 -1.03
N ALA A 125 -5.08 9.15 -1.64
CA ALA A 125 -4.98 9.55 -3.04
C ALA A 125 -5.67 8.55 -3.98
N LEU A 126 -5.54 7.25 -3.73
CA LEU A 126 -6.23 6.19 -4.48
C LEU A 126 -7.76 6.34 -4.37
N TYR A 127 -8.29 6.53 -3.16
CA TYR A 127 -9.72 6.64 -2.91
C TYR A 127 -10.31 7.95 -3.46
N GLU A 128 -9.60 9.06 -3.30
CA GLU A 128 -10.00 10.36 -3.85
C GLU A 128 -10.00 10.35 -5.39
N ALA A 129 -9.03 9.68 -6.02
CA ALA A 129 -8.96 9.58 -7.47
C ALA A 129 -10.22 8.93 -8.07
N VAL A 130 -10.69 7.83 -7.48
CA VAL A 130 -11.88 7.12 -7.98
C VAL A 130 -13.19 7.78 -7.54
N ASN A 131 -13.21 8.48 -6.41
CA ASN A 131 -14.38 9.25 -5.98
C ASN A 131 -14.57 10.55 -6.79
N GLY A 132 -13.48 11.15 -7.27
CA GLY A 132 -13.47 12.37 -8.06
C GLY A 132 -13.65 12.18 -9.57
N ASN A 133 -13.62 10.94 -10.05
CA ASN A 133 -13.81 10.62 -11.46
C ASN A 133 -15.10 9.80 -11.66
N ASN A 134 -15.74 9.93 -12.81
CA ASN A 134 -16.88 9.08 -13.16
C ASN A 134 -16.41 7.69 -13.67
N ALA A 135 -15.27 7.18 -13.19
CA ALA A 135 -14.72 5.91 -13.65
C ALA A 135 -15.37 4.70 -12.98
N MET A 136 -16.01 4.89 -11.81
CA MET A 136 -16.83 3.87 -11.17
C MET A 136 -18.29 4.05 -11.55
N THR A 137 -18.95 2.95 -11.90
CA THR A 137 -20.37 2.87 -12.25
C THR A 137 -21.19 2.13 -11.20
N ASP A 138 -20.56 1.25 -10.42
CA ASP A 138 -21.18 0.57 -9.30
C ASP A 138 -21.42 1.53 -8.13
N GLU A 139 -22.69 1.80 -7.86
CA GLU A 139 -23.09 2.74 -6.81
C GLU A 139 -22.75 2.22 -5.40
N THR A 140 -22.73 0.91 -5.20
CA THR A 140 -22.35 0.31 -3.91
C THR A 140 -20.87 0.58 -3.62
N LEU A 141 -20.00 0.36 -4.61
CA LEU A 141 -18.58 0.63 -4.47
C LEU A 141 -18.30 2.13 -4.30
N LYS A 142 -19.01 3.00 -5.04
CA LYS A 142 -18.86 4.46 -4.89
C LYS A 142 -19.20 4.92 -3.47
N ILE A 143 -20.34 4.48 -2.93
CA ILE A 143 -20.74 4.81 -1.56
C ILE A 143 -19.71 4.27 -0.58
N TRP A 144 -19.28 3.01 -0.75
CA TRP A 144 -18.27 2.40 0.12
C TRP A 144 -16.96 3.19 0.13
N VAL A 145 -16.45 3.62 -1.04
CA VAL A 145 -15.24 4.44 -1.12
C VAL A 145 -15.41 5.77 -0.38
N ALA A 146 -16.53 6.46 -0.60
CA ALA A 146 -16.82 7.71 0.06
C ALA A 146 -16.88 7.55 1.59
N ASP A 147 -17.45 6.45 2.08
CA ASP A 147 -17.60 6.15 3.50
C ASP A 147 -16.27 5.82 4.19
N LYS A 148 -15.27 5.27 3.48
CA LYS A 148 -13.96 4.95 4.06
C LYS A 148 -12.99 6.14 4.11
N LEU A 149 -13.19 7.17 3.28
CA LEU A 149 -12.28 8.33 3.23
C LEU A 149 -12.11 9.05 4.59
N PRO A 150 -13.16 9.31 5.40
CA PRO A 150 -13.00 9.90 6.72
C PRO A 150 -12.16 9.05 7.67
N THR A 151 -12.31 7.73 7.63
CA THR A 151 -11.52 6.79 8.44
C THR A 151 -10.05 6.81 8.04
N LEU A 152 -9.75 6.73 6.74
CA LEU A 152 -8.36 6.83 6.25
C LEU A 152 -7.68 8.15 6.67
N LYS A 153 -8.41 9.28 6.58
CA LYS A 153 -7.93 10.60 7.03
C LYS A 153 -7.71 10.64 8.54
N SER A 154 -8.57 9.98 9.31
CA SER A 154 -8.39 9.81 10.76
C SER A 154 -7.13 8.99 11.07
N HIS A 155 -6.90 7.88 10.36
CA HIS A 155 -5.72 7.04 10.58
C HIS A 155 -4.42 7.77 10.24
N LEU A 156 -4.40 8.51 9.12
CA LEU A 156 -3.28 9.39 8.78
C LEU A 156 -2.99 10.40 9.89
N SER A 157 -4.02 11.08 10.38
CA SER A 157 -3.89 12.06 11.46
C SER A 157 -3.33 11.42 12.75
N GLN A 158 -3.77 10.21 13.09
CA GLN A 158 -3.24 9.45 14.22
C GLN A 158 -1.78 9.03 14.00
N ALA A 159 -1.42 8.58 12.79
CA ALA A 159 -0.05 8.24 12.42
C ALA A 159 0.89 9.45 12.61
N GLN A 160 0.49 10.61 12.09
CA GLN A 160 1.24 11.87 12.22
C GLN A 160 1.41 12.30 13.68
N GLN A 161 0.43 12.00 14.53
CA GLN A 161 0.43 12.35 15.95
C GLN A 161 1.07 11.29 16.87
N LEU A 162 1.58 10.19 16.32
CA LEU A 162 2.28 9.18 17.11
C LEU A 162 3.38 9.83 17.94
N LYS A 163 3.30 9.61 19.26
CA LYS A 163 4.30 10.06 20.22
C LYS A 163 5.41 9.03 20.25
N LEU A 164 6.53 9.40 19.65
CA LEU A 164 7.75 8.61 19.75
C LEU A 164 8.40 8.93 21.10
N ASP A 165 9.12 7.98 21.67
CA ASP A 165 9.88 8.23 22.89
C ASP A 165 10.88 9.38 22.60
N ASP A 166 10.99 10.36 23.50
CA ASP A 166 12.00 11.41 23.39
C ASP A 166 13.35 10.73 23.30
N THR A 167 13.98 10.72 22.12
CA THR A 167 15.35 10.23 22.00
C THR A 167 16.20 11.06 22.96
N ALA A 168 16.71 10.44 24.02
CA ALA A 168 17.75 11.03 24.83
C ALA A 168 18.82 11.57 23.87
N PRO A 169 19.38 12.78 24.11
CA PRO A 169 20.40 13.34 23.24
C PRO A 169 21.50 12.30 23.06
N ILE A 170 21.78 11.97 21.80
CA ILE A 170 22.81 11.03 21.40
C ILE A 170 24.11 11.58 21.97
N ASN A 171 24.57 11.03 23.09
CA ASN A 171 25.88 11.36 23.60
C ASN A 171 26.87 10.81 22.57
N ASN A 172 27.50 11.71 21.82
CA ASN A 172 28.63 11.42 20.92
C ASN A 172 29.84 10.94 21.73
N GLN A 173 29.70 9.83 22.44
CA GLN A 173 30.84 9.07 22.91
C GLN A 173 31.46 8.43 21.68
N VAL A 174 32.49 9.13 21.19
CA VAL A 174 33.50 8.61 20.26
C VAL A 174 33.81 7.16 20.67
N PRO A 175 33.63 6.16 19.77
CA PRO A 175 34.02 4.80 20.06
C PRO A 175 35.48 4.77 20.51
N PRO A 176 35.86 3.98 21.53
CA PRO A 176 37.26 3.89 21.91
C PRO A 176 38.07 3.43 20.69
N THR A 177 38.97 4.28 20.23
CA THR A 177 40.00 3.91 19.27
C THR A 177 40.75 2.71 19.82
N ILE A 178 40.64 1.56 19.16
CA ILE A 178 41.51 0.42 19.44
C ILE A 178 42.90 0.83 18.99
N ASP A 179 43.68 1.36 19.93
CA ASP A 179 45.12 1.46 19.79
C ASP A 179 45.82 0.85 21.01
N THR A 180 46.71 -0.09 20.69
CA THR A 180 47.80 -0.64 21.51
C THR A 180 47.45 -1.53 22.70
N VAL A 181 47.27 -2.84 22.45
CA VAL A 181 47.94 -3.89 23.24
C VAL A 181 48.50 -4.97 22.32
N ARG A 182 49.70 -4.71 21.78
CA ARG A 182 50.59 -5.77 21.29
C ARG A 182 51.95 -5.56 21.92
N ASN A 183 52.07 -5.95 23.18
CA ASN A 183 53.33 -6.19 23.86
C ASN A 183 53.07 -7.20 24.99
N ASN A 184 53.04 -8.48 24.63
CA ASN A 184 53.43 -9.53 25.56
C ASN A 184 54.02 -10.71 24.78
N LYS A 185 55.34 -10.72 24.67
CA LYS A 185 56.12 -11.93 24.48
C LYS A 185 57.47 -11.74 25.19
N MET A 186 57.56 -12.30 26.39
CA MET A 186 58.83 -12.84 26.89
C MET A 186 59.11 -14.14 26.12
#